data_AF-A0AAJ7SLR1-F1
#
_entry.id   AF-A0AAJ7SLR1-F1
#
_cell.length_a   1.000
_cell.length_b   1.000
_cell.length_c   1.000
_cell.angle_alpha   90.00
_cell.angle_beta   90.00
_cell.angle_gamma   90.00
#
_symmetry.space_group_name_H-M   'P 1'
#
loop_
_entity.id
_entity.type
_entity.pdbx_description
1 polymer ?
#
loop_
_entity_poly.entity_id
_entity_poly.type
_entity_poly.pdbx_seq_one_letter_code
_entity_poly.pdbx_strand_id
1 'polypeptide(L)'
;MPLPSLLQMSQSVAPVSARQPEKLAIKDFQVGDLVLIILDERHDNYVVFTVGPTLYFLHAESLPPLELRPVPGVPRKPWVLGRITEKEYCQAKKAQNRFRVPVGTKFYRVKAEPWGRRSSVGRSTPPHPPPPQPPQADAASGSSLAGPTVGGGPGADDFPALGGHPLP
;
A
#
# COMPACT_ATOMS: atom_id res chain seq x y z
N MET A 1 41.12 -23.43 -45.07
CA MET A 1 40.75 -24.11 -43.81
C MET A 1 41.00 -23.15 -42.64
N PRO A 2 40.04 -22.33 -42.22
CA PRO A 2 40.17 -21.53 -41.00
C PRO A 2 39.58 -22.26 -39.78
N LEU A 3 40.31 -22.22 -38.65
CA LEU A 3 39.88 -22.71 -37.33
C LEU A 3 38.85 -21.76 -36.67
N PRO A 4 38.00 -22.25 -35.74
CA PRO A 4 37.04 -21.43 -35.03
C PRO A 4 37.68 -20.74 -33.81
N SER A 5 37.53 -19.41 -33.69
CA SER A 5 37.79 -18.71 -32.43
C SER A 5 36.56 -18.77 -31.53
N LEU A 6 36.69 -19.47 -30.40
CA LEU A 6 35.73 -19.54 -29.30
C LEU A 6 36.16 -18.61 -28.15
N LEU A 7 35.15 -17.95 -27.56
CA LEU A 7 35.12 -17.19 -26.29
C LEU A 7 35.92 -15.86 -26.25
N GLN A 8 35.42 -14.76 -25.69
CA GLN A 8 34.78 -14.66 -24.38
C GLN A 8 33.90 -13.40 -24.25
N MET A 9 32.59 -13.57 -24.07
CA MET A 9 31.72 -12.50 -23.53
C MET A 9 31.82 -12.53 -22.01
N SER A 10 32.55 -11.58 -21.41
CA SER A 10 32.44 -11.28 -19.98
C SER A 10 31.07 -10.67 -19.69
N GLN A 11 30.10 -11.51 -19.35
CA GLN A 11 28.89 -11.02 -18.72
C GLN A 11 29.19 -10.80 -17.24
N SER A 12 29.43 -9.53 -16.88
CA SER A 12 29.42 -9.07 -15.50
C SER A 12 28.00 -9.21 -14.97
N VAL A 13 27.70 -10.35 -14.34
CA VAL A 13 26.50 -10.50 -13.53
C VAL A 13 26.73 -9.70 -12.25
N ALA A 14 26.22 -8.46 -12.22
CA ALA A 14 26.04 -7.77 -10.95
C ALA A 14 25.22 -8.70 -10.02
N PRO A 15 25.56 -8.83 -8.73
CA PRO A 15 24.75 -9.63 -7.84
C PRO A 15 23.34 -9.04 -7.88
N VAL A 16 22.39 -9.83 -8.39
CA VAL A 16 20.98 -9.61 -8.12
C VAL A 16 20.90 -9.60 -6.61
N SER A 17 20.81 -8.40 -6.04
CA SER A 17 20.67 -8.21 -4.60
C SER A 17 19.45 -9.02 -4.23
N ALA A 18 19.68 -10.22 -3.69
CA ALA A 18 18.64 -11.03 -3.10
C ALA A 18 17.99 -10.08 -2.11
N ARG A 19 16.76 -9.64 -2.42
CA ARG A 19 15.96 -8.78 -1.56
C ARG A 19 15.92 -9.51 -0.23
N GLN A 20 16.81 -9.12 0.70
CA GLN A 20 16.87 -9.74 2.00
C GLN A 20 15.46 -9.58 2.58
N PRO A 21 14.87 -10.66 3.12
CA PRO A 21 13.56 -10.55 3.73
C PRO A 21 13.63 -9.44 4.78
N GLU A 22 12.74 -8.46 4.66
CA GLU A 22 12.70 -7.35 5.61
C GLU A 22 12.42 -7.91 7.00
N LYS A 23 13.41 -7.74 7.88
CA LYS A 23 13.33 -8.21 9.26
C LYS A 23 12.75 -7.11 10.13
N LEU A 24 11.72 -7.46 10.88
CA LEU A 24 11.17 -6.59 11.91
C LEU A 24 12.10 -6.59 13.12
N ALA A 25 12.59 -5.42 13.51
CA ALA A 25 13.27 -5.24 14.79
C ALA A 25 12.24 -5.23 15.93
N ILE A 26 12.58 -5.85 17.06
CA ILE A 26 11.73 -5.92 18.28
C ILE A 26 12.45 -5.42 19.54
N LYS A 27 13.74 -5.09 19.41
CA LYS A 27 14.62 -4.59 20.47
C LYS A 27 15.79 -3.85 19.84
N ASP A 28 16.48 -3.02 20.62
CA ASP A 28 17.74 -2.36 20.24
C ASP A 28 17.65 -1.52 18.96
N PHE A 29 16.48 -0.89 18.77
CA PHE A 29 16.12 -0.17 17.54
C PHE A 29 17.14 0.90 17.13
N GLN A 30 17.51 0.86 15.86
CA GLN A 30 18.37 1.82 15.17
C GLN A 30 17.61 2.58 14.08
N VAL A 31 18.23 3.65 13.59
CA VAL A 31 17.73 4.37 12.41
C VAL A 31 17.85 3.46 11.18
N GLY A 32 16.78 3.34 10.41
CA GLY A 32 16.65 2.46 9.26
C GLY A 32 15.95 1.13 9.55
N ASP A 33 15.77 0.78 10.82
CA ASP A 33 15.10 -0.47 11.22
C ASP A 33 13.61 -0.42 10.89
N LEU A 34 13.11 -1.53 10.36
CA LEU A 34 11.68 -1.79 10.22
C LEU A 34 11.11 -2.16 11.58
N VAL A 35 10.07 -1.46 12.01
CA VAL A 35 9.43 -1.64 13.32
C VAL A 35 7.91 -1.68 13.20
N LEU A 36 7.28 -2.32 14.18
CA LEU A 36 5.83 -2.36 14.34
C LEU A 36 5.42 -1.27 15.31
N ILE A 37 4.57 -0.36 14.86
CA ILE A 37 4.02 0.74 15.66
C ILE A 37 2.59 0.35 16.01
N ILE A 38 2.24 0.37 17.29
CA ILE A 38 0.92 0.00 17.81
C ILE A 38 0.31 1.15 18.59
N LEU A 39 -1.01 1.26 18.59
CA LEU A 39 -1.73 2.17 19.47
C LEU A 39 -1.76 1.58 20.88
N ASP A 40 -1.22 2.32 21.84
CA ASP A 40 -1.34 1.98 23.26
C ASP A 40 -2.48 2.80 23.88
N GLU A 41 -3.58 2.12 24.21
CA GLU A 41 -4.78 2.73 24.78
C GLU A 41 -4.56 3.32 26.18
N ARG A 42 -3.59 2.79 26.94
CA ARG A 42 -3.28 3.30 28.29
C ARG A 42 -2.70 4.70 28.21
N HIS A 43 -1.84 4.91 27.22
CA HIS A 43 -1.19 6.19 26.99
C HIS A 43 -1.96 7.07 25.98
N ASP A 44 -2.95 6.54 25.27
CA ASP A 44 -3.61 7.15 24.10
C ASP A 44 -2.60 7.64 23.04
N ASN A 45 -1.49 6.90 22.89
CA ASN A 45 -0.38 7.28 22.02
C ASN A 45 0.12 6.06 21.25
N TYR A 46 0.71 6.31 20.08
CA TYR A 46 1.38 5.26 19.32
C TYR A 46 2.77 4.99 19.89
N VAL A 47 3.09 3.71 20.07
CA VAL A 47 4.37 3.23 20.58
C VAL A 47 4.95 2.15 19.67
N VAL A 48 6.27 2.04 19.61
CA VAL A 48 6.91 0.91 18.93
C VAL A 48 6.79 -0.33 19.80
N PHE A 49 6.29 -1.41 19.21
CA PHE A 49 6.23 -2.72 19.84
C PHE A 49 7.64 -3.19 20.16
N THR A 50 7.90 -3.47 21.42
CA THR A 50 9.19 -3.98 21.89
C THR A 50 9.00 -5.06 22.94
N VAL A 51 9.96 -5.98 23.00
CA VAL A 51 10.04 -7.01 24.04
C VAL A 51 10.74 -6.51 25.32
N GLY A 52 11.27 -5.28 25.31
CA GLY A 52 11.97 -4.68 26.46
C GLY A 52 11.05 -3.86 27.39
N PRO A 53 11.56 -3.45 28.57
CA PRO A 53 10.82 -2.56 29.48
C PRO A 53 10.82 -1.09 29.02
N THR A 54 11.64 -0.76 28.02
CA THR A 54 11.83 0.62 27.55
C THR A 54 10.72 1.01 26.58
N LEU A 55 10.05 2.14 26.84
CA LEU A 55 9.01 2.66 25.96
C LEU A 55 9.61 3.48 24.80
N TYR A 56 9.02 3.33 23.62
CA TYR A 56 9.40 4.04 22.39
C TYR A 56 8.16 4.74 21.83
N PHE A 57 7.95 5.99 22.21
CA PHE A 57 6.80 6.77 21.75
C PHE A 57 7.03 7.32 20.35
N LEU A 58 6.01 7.22 19.50
CA LEU A 58 6.03 7.83 18.18
C LEU A 58 5.85 9.35 18.27
N HIS A 59 6.63 10.10 17.49
CA HIS A 59 6.49 11.54 17.39
C HIS A 59 5.20 11.94 16.65
N ALA A 60 4.58 13.06 17.06
CA ALA A 60 3.37 13.58 16.42
C ALA A 60 3.57 13.94 14.93
N GLU A 61 4.78 14.35 14.54
CA GLU A 61 5.13 14.62 13.14
C GLU A 61 5.10 13.38 12.25
N SER A 62 5.26 12.18 12.83
CA SER A 62 5.15 10.92 12.11
C SER A 62 3.72 10.42 11.96
N LEU A 63 2.74 10.98 12.68
CA LEU A 63 1.34 10.58 12.56
C LEU A 63 0.73 10.87 11.18
N PRO A 64 0.89 12.08 10.59
CA PRO A 64 0.38 12.36 9.24
C PRO A 64 0.93 11.42 8.15
N PRO A 65 2.25 11.21 7.98
CA PRO A 65 2.77 10.37 6.91
C PRO A 65 2.43 8.88 7.09
N LEU A 66 2.18 8.44 8.34
CA LEU A 66 1.72 7.08 8.63
C LEU A 66 0.20 6.91 8.61
N GLU A 67 -0.56 7.98 8.32
CA GLU A 67 -2.03 7.99 8.31
C GLU A 67 -2.62 7.55 9.67
N LEU A 68 -1.92 7.86 10.77
CA LEU A 68 -2.30 7.48 12.14
C LEU A 68 -3.03 8.60 12.90
N ARG A 69 -3.28 9.73 12.23
CA ARG A 69 -4.00 10.86 12.80
C ARG A 69 -5.39 10.41 13.24
N PRO A 70 -5.84 10.76 14.46
CA PRO A 70 -7.20 10.52 14.88
C PRO A 70 -8.16 11.37 14.04
N VAL A 71 -9.04 10.72 13.28
CA VAL A 71 -10.09 11.39 12.50
C VAL A 71 -11.44 11.14 13.18
N PRO A 72 -12.25 12.18 13.47
CA PRO A 72 -13.58 11.99 14.04
C PRO A 72 -14.44 11.08 13.18
N GLY A 73 -15.06 10.06 13.80
CA GLY A 73 -15.91 9.11 13.10
C GLY A 73 -15.18 7.95 12.41
N VAL A 74 -13.84 7.91 12.42
CA VAL A 74 -13.05 6.79 11.89
C VAL A 74 -12.29 6.12 13.04
N PRO A 75 -12.39 4.79 13.21
CA PRO A 75 -11.61 4.09 14.22
C PRO A 75 -10.11 4.24 13.93
N ARG A 76 -9.33 4.53 14.97
CA ARG A 76 -7.88 4.67 14.85
C ARG A 76 -7.27 3.35 14.40
N LYS A 77 -6.30 3.41 13.50
CA LYS A 77 -5.59 2.22 13.03
C LYS A 77 -4.84 1.57 14.21
N PRO A 78 -5.08 0.28 14.53
CA PRO A 78 -4.51 -0.33 15.73
C PRO A 78 -2.99 -0.49 15.64
N TRP A 79 -2.46 -0.68 14.43
CA TRP A 79 -1.04 -0.83 14.19
C TRP A 79 -0.63 -0.47 12.75
N VAL A 80 0.64 -0.14 12.56
CA VAL A 80 1.25 0.09 11.24
C VAL A 80 2.73 -0.29 11.26
N LEU A 81 3.26 -0.64 10.09
CA LEU A 81 4.70 -0.82 9.90
C LEU A 81 5.35 0.50 9.50
N GLY A 82 6.48 0.80 10.13
CA GLY A 82 7.26 2.01 9.83
C GLY A 82 8.75 1.77 9.92
N ARG A 83 9.51 2.67 9.31
CA ARG A 83 10.97 2.70 9.38
C ARG A 83 11.39 3.82 10.32
N ILE A 84 12.26 3.54 11.29
CA ILE A 84 12.74 4.59 12.20
C ILE A 84 13.67 5.53 11.44
N THR A 85 13.39 6.82 11.51
CA THR A 85 14.21 7.87 10.89
C THR A 85 15.03 8.63 11.93
N GLU A 86 14.47 8.85 13.12
CA GLU A 86 15.14 9.53 14.22
C GLU A 86 14.79 8.88 15.56
N LYS A 87 15.70 8.96 16.52
CA LYS A 87 15.55 8.42 17.87
C LYS A 87 16.16 9.38 18.88
N GLU A 88 15.35 9.83 19.82
CA GLU A 88 15.71 10.78 20.87
C GLU A 88 15.48 10.15 22.24
N TYR A 89 16.41 10.34 23.17
CA TYR A 89 16.23 9.90 24.56
C TYR A 89 15.60 11.00 25.39
N CYS A 90 14.52 10.67 26.10
CA CYS A 90 13.74 11.61 26.89
C CYS A 90 13.53 11.10 28.31
N GLN A 91 13.30 12.04 29.23
CA GLN A 91 12.89 11.74 30.60
C GLN A 91 11.68 12.60 30.98
N ALA A 92 10.67 11.96 31.56
CA ALA A 92 9.48 12.64 32.07
C ALA A 92 9.84 13.49 33.29
N LYS A 93 9.79 14.81 33.13
CA LYS A 93 10.03 15.77 34.24
C LYS A 93 8.75 16.17 34.97
N LYS A 94 7.58 15.97 34.36
CA LYS A 94 6.26 16.40 34.88
C LYS A 94 5.36 15.19 35.07
N ALA A 95 4.57 15.17 36.16
CA ALA A 95 3.65 14.07 36.47
C ALA A 95 2.52 14.01 35.45
N GLN A 96 1.95 15.17 35.11
CA GLN A 96 1.02 15.31 34.02
C GLN A 96 1.79 15.66 32.75
N ASN A 97 2.15 14.65 31.97
CA ASN A 97 2.77 14.81 30.65
C ASN A 97 1.88 14.19 29.56
N ARG A 98 2.08 14.64 28.32
CA ARG A 98 1.33 14.16 27.15
C ARG A 98 1.50 12.67 26.84
N PHE A 99 2.52 12.04 27.41
CA PHE A 99 2.79 10.61 27.26
C PHE A 99 2.14 9.79 28.39
N ARG A 100 1.52 10.42 29.39
CA ARG A 100 0.87 9.80 30.55
C ARG A 100 1.76 8.83 31.34
N VAL A 101 3.07 9.05 31.32
CA VAL A 101 4.04 8.24 32.07
C VAL A 101 4.37 8.88 33.43
N PRO A 102 4.76 8.10 34.46
CA PRO A 102 5.20 8.66 35.74
C PRO A 102 6.41 9.58 35.63
N VAL A 103 6.58 10.50 36.60
CA VAL A 103 7.79 11.33 36.70
C VAL A 103 9.03 10.46 36.85
N GLY A 104 10.12 10.88 36.21
CA GLY A 104 11.39 10.16 36.25
C GLY A 104 11.49 9.04 35.22
N THR A 105 10.37 8.62 34.62
CA THR A 105 10.35 7.58 33.58
C THR A 105 11.21 8.00 32.39
N LYS A 106 12.10 7.10 31.99
CA LYS A 106 13.00 7.25 30.85
C LYS A 106 12.40 6.51 29.66
N PHE A 107 12.32 7.17 28.51
CA PHE A 107 11.74 6.61 27.30
C PHE A 107 12.43 7.19 26.08
N TYR A 108 12.24 6.55 24.93
CA TYR A 108 12.67 7.08 23.64
C TYR A 108 11.48 7.71 22.91
N ARG A 109 11.76 8.79 22.19
CA ARG A 109 10.85 9.41 21.24
C ARG A 109 11.40 9.16 19.85
N VAL A 110 10.65 8.48 19.00
CA VAL A 110 11.10 8.10 17.67
C VAL A 110 10.27 8.77 16.59
N LYS A 111 10.91 9.16 15.50
CA LYS A 111 10.22 9.47 14.25
C LYS A 111 10.30 8.25 13.35
N ALA A 112 9.21 7.99 12.65
CA ALA A 112 9.14 6.95 11.66
C ALA A 112 8.44 7.40 10.38
N GLU A 113 8.78 6.74 9.28
CA GLU A 113 8.16 6.90 7.97
C GLU A 113 7.38 5.63 7.58
N PRO A 114 6.34 5.73 6.74
CA PRO A 114 5.55 4.57 6.31
C PRO A 114 6.38 3.55 5.55
N TRP A 115 6.29 2.29 6.01
CA TRP A 115 6.81 1.16 5.29
C TRP A 115 5.84 0.75 4.15
N GLY A 116 6.33 0.61 2.92
CA GLY A 116 5.55 -0.04 1.84
C GLY A 116 4.95 0.87 0.75
N ARG A 117 5.27 2.17 0.69
CA ARG A 117 4.83 3.05 -0.43
C ARG A 117 5.64 2.87 -1.74
N ARG A 118 6.22 1.69 -1.98
CA ARG A 118 6.72 1.25 -3.30
C ARG A 118 6.52 -0.25 -3.52
N SER A 119 5.30 -0.62 -3.87
CA SER A 119 5.02 -1.78 -4.74
C SER A 119 3.56 -1.81 -5.22
N SER A 120 3.07 -0.68 -5.73
CA SER A 120 1.90 -0.65 -6.63
C SER A 120 2.08 0.31 -7.82
N VAL A 121 3.26 0.91 -7.99
CA VAL A 121 3.64 1.53 -9.28
C VAL A 121 4.31 0.44 -10.12
N GLY A 122 3.53 -0.16 -11.02
CA GLY A 122 4.02 -0.94 -12.14
C GLY A 122 4.39 -2.40 -11.85
N ARG A 123 3.44 -3.23 -11.41
CA ARG A 123 3.44 -4.62 -11.88
C ARG A 123 2.79 -4.62 -13.26
N SER A 124 3.48 -4.06 -14.26
CA SER A 124 3.24 -4.48 -15.64
C SER A 124 3.57 -5.96 -15.66
N THR A 125 2.53 -6.78 -15.74
CA THR A 125 2.66 -8.15 -16.20
C THR A 125 3.56 -8.11 -17.44
N PRO A 126 4.68 -8.87 -17.52
CA PRO A 126 5.33 -9.04 -18.82
C PRO A 126 4.23 -9.57 -19.77
N PRO A 127 4.07 -8.99 -20.98
CA PRO A 127 3.05 -9.48 -21.91
C PRO A 127 3.37 -10.94 -22.19
N HIS A 128 2.49 -11.82 -21.75
CA HIS A 128 2.52 -13.23 -22.11
C HIS A 128 2.40 -13.30 -23.64
N PRO A 129 3.26 -14.05 -24.35
CA PRO A 129 3.04 -14.27 -25.77
C PRO A 129 1.68 -14.95 -25.97
N PRO A 130 0.87 -14.54 -26.95
CA PRO A 130 -0.40 -15.21 -27.23
C PRO A 130 -0.12 -16.68 -27.59
N PRO A 131 -0.99 -17.63 -27.19
CA PRO A 131 -0.86 -19.02 -27.60
C PRO A 131 -0.93 -19.12 -29.14
N PRO A 132 -0.16 -20.04 -29.77
CA PRO A 132 -0.20 -20.23 -31.21
C PRO A 132 -1.61 -20.64 -31.64
N GLN A 133 -2.21 -19.87 -32.57
CA GLN A 133 -3.51 -20.20 -33.15
C GLN A 133 -3.38 -21.49 -33.97
N PRO A 134 -4.34 -22.44 -33.87
CA PRO A 134 -4.36 -23.62 -34.73
C PRO A 134 -4.58 -23.21 -36.20
N PRO A 135 -4.04 -23.96 -37.16
CA PRO A 135 -4.18 -23.65 -38.59
C PRO A 135 -5.66 -23.70 -39.00
N GLN A 136 -6.14 -22.64 -39.64
CA GLN A 136 -7.47 -22.60 -40.25
C GLN A 136 -7.52 -23.61 -41.40
N ALA A 137 -8.47 -24.55 -41.31
CA ALA A 137 -8.85 -25.38 -42.43
C ALA A 137 -9.72 -24.53 -43.37
N ASP A 138 -9.23 -24.32 -44.59
CA ASP A 138 -10.02 -23.83 -45.71
C ASP A 138 -11.16 -24.81 -46.00
N ALA A 139 -12.40 -24.34 -45.90
CA ALA A 139 -13.55 -24.98 -46.49
C ALA A 139 -14.43 -23.92 -47.15
N ALA A 140 -14.45 -24.00 -48.47
CA ALA A 140 -15.04 -23.07 -49.42
C ALA A 140 -16.57 -23.10 -49.45
N SER A 141 -17.11 -21.96 -49.89
CA SER A 141 -18.26 -21.78 -50.80
C SER A 141 -19.68 -22.12 -50.33
N GLY A 142 -20.58 -21.14 -50.52
CA GLY A 142 -22.03 -21.38 -50.56
C GLY A 142 -22.88 -20.12 -50.56
N SER A 143 -23.02 -19.49 -51.73
CA SER A 143 -23.88 -18.35 -52.10
C SER A 143 -25.36 -18.45 -51.67
N SER A 144 -26.05 -17.30 -51.52
CA SER A 144 -27.14 -16.85 -52.43
C SER A 144 -28.25 -15.96 -51.79
N LEU A 145 -28.35 -14.74 -52.34
CA LEU A 145 -29.53 -13.92 -52.74
C LEU A 145 -30.73 -13.52 -51.83
N ALA A 146 -31.01 -12.20 -51.93
CA ALA A 146 -32.30 -11.47 -52.01
C ALA A 146 -33.27 -11.52 -50.80
N GLY A 147 -33.94 -10.46 -50.33
CA GLY A 147 -34.31 -9.14 -50.86
C GLY A 147 -35.17 -8.37 -49.80
N PRO A 148 -35.81 -7.23 -50.13
CA PRO A 148 -36.07 -6.09 -49.21
C PRO A 148 -37.55 -5.92 -48.75
N THR A 149 -37.84 -4.98 -47.83
CA THR A 149 -39.11 -4.17 -47.63
C THR A 149 -39.19 -3.69 -46.15
N VAL A 150 -39.07 -2.39 -45.82
CA VAL A 150 -40.07 -1.27 -45.79
C VAL A 150 -41.01 -1.25 -44.56
N GLY A 151 -41.13 -0.05 -43.97
CA GLY A 151 -42.23 0.40 -43.09
C GLY A 151 -41.87 0.36 -41.60
N GLY A 152 -42.03 1.39 -40.78
CA GLY A 152 -42.86 2.60 -40.86
C GLY A 152 -43.54 2.78 -39.49
N GLY A 153 -43.56 4.00 -38.95
CA GLY A 153 -44.48 4.36 -37.86
C GLY A 153 -43.85 5.10 -36.66
N PRO A 154 -44.16 6.40 -36.48
CA PRO A 154 -43.94 7.17 -35.25
C PRO A 154 -45.22 7.21 -34.38
N GLY A 155 -45.06 7.56 -33.11
CA GLY A 155 -46.15 7.78 -32.14
C GLY A 155 -45.68 7.31 -30.76
N ALA A 156 -45.97 7.96 -29.64
CA ALA A 156 -46.98 8.95 -29.34
C ALA A 156 -46.66 9.53 -27.95
N ASP A 157 -46.96 10.81 -27.79
CA ASP A 157 -47.55 11.50 -26.62
C ASP A 157 -46.91 11.33 -25.22
N ASP A 158 -46.40 12.37 -24.55
CA ASP A 158 -47.04 13.62 -24.08
C ASP A 158 -47.79 13.46 -22.73
N PHE A 159 -47.21 14.10 -21.70
CA PHE A 159 -47.82 14.79 -20.54
C PHE A 159 -47.65 14.31 -19.07
N PRO A 160 -47.62 15.30 -18.12
CA PRO A 160 -47.08 15.21 -16.75
C PRO A 160 -48.16 15.35 -15.64
N ALA A 161 -47.78 15.18 -14.37
CA ALA A 161 -48.43 15.78 -13.17
C ALA A 161 -47.66 15.31 -11.90
N LEU A 162 -47.08 16.18 -11.06
CA LEU A 162 -47.67 17.01 -9.99
C LEU A 162 -48.11 16.26 -8.72
N GLY A 163 -47.68 16.80 -7.57
CA GLY A 163 -48.23 16.56 -6.23
C GLY A 163 -47.30 15.68 -5.35
N GLY A 164 -46.72 16.11 -4.23
CA GLY A 164 -47.08 17.18 -3.30
C GLY A 164 -47.66 16.58 -2.02
N HIS A 165 -46.85 16.48 -0.96
CA HIS A 165 -47.27 16.64 0.45
C HIS A 165 -46.09 16.48 1.43
N PRO A 166 -45.90 17.41 2.37
CA PRO A 166 -45.28 17.14 3.66
C PRO A 166 -46.36 17.11 4.76
N LEU A 167 -46.06 16.39 5.84
CA LEU A 167 -46.90 16.14 7.01
C LEU A 167 -46.00 16.09 8.27
N PRO A 168 -46.59 16.22 9.47
CA PRO A 168 -46.82 17.46 10.22
C PRO A 168 -45.63 17.92 11.09
#